data_AF-A0A2P4TE00-F1
#
_entry.id   AF-A0A2P4TE00-F1
#
_cell.length_a   1.000
_cell.length_b   1.000
_cell.length_c   1.000
_cell.angle_alpha   90.00
_cell.angle_beta   90.00
_cell.angle_gamma   90.00
#
_symmetry.space_group_name_H-M   'P 1'
#
loop_
_entity.id
_entity.type
_entity.pdbx_description
1 polymer ?
#
loop_
_entity_poly.entity_id
_entity_poly.type
_entity_poly.pdbx_seq_one_letter_code
_entity_poly.pdbx_strand_id
1 'polypeptide(L)'
;EYEARTGRMYKLPPPTARRKNIEFEPLSTTALILEDRPANLPAKSVEEALRHRQEYDEMVAEAKKREIKEAHKRKKIMRERFKQEDNIASAMVIWVNEILPNWEGMRATRRVRELWWQGLPPSVRGKVWSLAVGNELNITPELYEIFLSRAKERWKSFSETSSENDVEDASASVADREASLELIKLDISRTFPSLYIFQKVRVL
;
A
#
# COMPACT_ATOMS: atom_id res chain seq x y z
N GLU A 1 -41.47 -59.53 -62.72
CA GLU A 1 -40.77 -60.63 -62.03
C GLU A 1 -39.89 -60.02 -60.94
N TYR A 2 -40.00 -60.29 -59.65
CA TYR A 2 -40.84 -61.17 -58.85
C TYR A 2 -40.91 -60.55 -57.43
N GLU A 3 -42.14 -60.41 -56.95
CA GLU A 3 -42.69 -60.61 -55.60
C GLU A 3 -42.13 -60.00 -54.29
N ALA A 4 -43.14 -59.70 -53.46
CA ALA A 4 -43.18 -59.15 -52.12
C ALA A 4 -42.77 -60.14 -51.00
N ARG A 5 -42.51 -59.61 -49.79
CA ARG A 5 -43.16 -60.11 -48.56
C ARG A 5 -43.00 -59.17 -47.35
N THR A 6 -44.09 -59.15 -46.60
CA THR A 6 -44.43 -58.42 -45.38
C THR A 6 -43.79 -59.02 -44.12
N GLY A 7 -43.63 -58.24 -43.04
CA GLY A 7 -43.41 -58.84 -41.71
C GLY A 7 -42.99 -57.93 -40.54
N ARG A 8 -43.99 -57.49 -39.75
CA ARG A 8 -44.02 -57.26 -38.28
C ARG A 8 -43.12 -56.21 -37.61
N MET A 9 -43.82 -55.29 -36.93
CA MET A 9 -43.32 -54.47 -35.83
C MET A 9 -42.94 -55.31 -34.60
N TYR A 10 -41.81 -54.96 -33.98
CA TYR A 10 -41.55 -55.16 -32.55
C TYR A 10 -41.01 -53.85 -31.97
N LYS A 11 -41.72 -53.29 -30.97
CA LYS A 11 -41.29 -52.12 -30.18
C LYS A 11 -40.36 -52.58 -29.05
N LEU A 12 -39.23 -51.89 -28.85
CA LEU A 12 -38.40 -51.88 -27.62
C LEU A 12 -37.69 -50.49 -27.48
N PRO A 13 -37.25 -50.09 -26.27
CA PRO A 13 -37.39 -48.74 -25.68
C PRO A 13 -36.24 -47.74 -26.02
N PRO A 14 -36.38 -46.43 -25.69
CA PRO A 14 -35.37 -45.43 -26.03
C PRO A 14 -34.17 -45.48 -25.07
N PRO A 15 -32.92 -45.32 -25.55
CA PRO A 15 -31.77 -45.20 -24.69
C PRO A 15 -31.65 -43.75 -24.16
N THR A 16 -31.86 -43.67 -22.84
CA THR A 16 -31.41 -42.69 -21.86
C THR A 16 -30.51 -41.55 -22.35
N ALA A 17 -30.96 -40.33 -22.03
CA ALA A 17 -30.24 -39.08 -22.18
C ALA A 17 -28.85 -39.14 -21.53
N ARG A 18 -27.80 -39.03 -22.34
CA ARG A 18 -26.43 -38.75 -21.89
C ARG A 18 -26.41 -37.34 -21.28
N ARG A 19 -26.35 -37.24 -19.96
CA ARG A 19 -25.99 -36.00 -19.26
C ARG A 19 -24.54 -35.67 -19.62
N LYS A 20 -24.34 -34.65 -20.45
CA LYS A 20 -23.02 -34.04 -20.66
C LYS A 20 -22.77 -33.15 -19.44
N ASN A 21 -21.78 -33.51 -18.62
CA ASN A 21 -21.22 -32.60 -17.63
C ASN A 21 -20.59 -31.43 -18.40
N ILE A 22 -21.22 -30.26 -18.32
CA ILE A 22 -20.62 -29.00 -18.77
C ILE A 22 -19.72 -28.56 -17.62
N GLU A 23 -18.42 -28.67 -17.85
CA GLU A 23 -17.39 -28.18 -16.96
C GLU A 23 -17.52 -26.65 -16.91
N PHE A 24 -17.95 -26.14 -15.77
CA PHE A 24 -18.21 -24.73 -15.55
C PHE A 24 -16.87 -24.02 -15.27
N GLU A 25 -16.26 -23.45 -16.30
CA GLU A 25 -15.08 -22.60 -16.17
C GLU A 25 -15.53 -21.13 -16.00
N PRO A 26 -15.35 -20.51 -14.83
CA PRO A 26 -15.83 -19.16 -14.60
C PRO A 26 -14.86 -18.15 -15.21
N LEU A 27 -15.10 -17.78 -16.47
CA LEU A 27 -14.44 -16.65 -17.11
C LEU A 27 -15.11 -15.34 -16.66
N SER A 28 -14.35 -14.53 -15.92
CA SER A 28 -14.62 -13.12 -15.60
C SER A 28 -15.57 -12.83 -14.43
N THR A 29 -15.09 -11.96 -13.53
CA THR A 29 -15.76 -11.41 -12.33
C THR A 29 -16.97 -10.51 -12.62
N THR A 30 -17.44 -10.47 -13.87
CA THR A 30 -18.65 -9.75 -14.34
C THR A 30 -19.72 -10.69 -14.89
N ALA A 31 -19.47 -11.99 -14.98
CA ALA A 31 -20.41 -12.95 -15.56
C ALA A 31 -21.43 -13.43 -14.52
N LEU A 32 -22.53 -12.69 -14.36
CA LEU A 32 -23.78 -13.33 -13.92
C LEU A 32 -24.21 -14.28 -15.04
N ILE A 33 -24.34 -15.55 -14.67
CA ILE A 33 -24.65 -16.67 -15.55
C ILE A 33 -25.97 -16.39 -16.29
N LEU A 34 -25.90 -16.16 -17.60
CA LEU A 34 -27.04 -16.16 -18.52
C LEU A 34 -27.48 -17.62 -18.74
N GLU A 35 -27.91 -18.30 -17.67
CA GLU A 35 -28.53 -19.61 -17.80
C GLU A 35 -30.03 -19.44 -18.05
N ASP A 36 -30.51 -20.11 -19.09
CA ASP A 36 -31.94 -20.24 -19.34
C ASP A 36 -32.60 -21.01 -18.19
N ARG A 37 -33.84 -20.62 -17.84
CA ARG A 37 -34.56 -21.29 -16.76
C ARG A 37 -34.70 -22.78 -17.05
N PRO A 38 -34.52 -23.66 -16.06
CA PRO A 38 -34.73 -25.09 -16.23
C PRO A 38 -36.16 -25.38 -16.68
N ALA A 39 -36.33 -26.42 -17.53
CA ALA A 39 -37.57 -26.76 -18.25
C ALA A 39 -38.81 -27.02 -17.36
N ASN A 40 -38.64 -27.07 -16.04
CA ASN A 40 -39.69 -27.35 -15.06
C ASN A 40 -40.40 -26.09 -14.55
N LEU A 41 -39.93 -24.89 -14.89
CA LEU A 41 -40.58 -23.61 -14.56
C LEU A 41 -41.28 -23.03 -15.81
N PRO A 42 -42.42 -22.33 -15.65
CA PRO A 42 -43.04 -21.61 -16.76
C PRO A 42 -42.05 -20.59 -17.33
N ALA A 43 -42.03 -20.50 -18.67
CA ALA A 43 -41.18 -19.56 -19.39
C ALA A 43 -41.47 -18.13 -18.91
N LYS A 44 -40.42 -17.31 -18.73
CA LYS A 44 -40.58 -15.86 -18.52
C LYS A 44 -41.40 -15.29 -19.67
N SER A 45 -42.25 -14.30 -19.40
CA SER A 45 -42.93 -13.60 -20.49
C SER A 45 -41.91 -12.93 -21.40
N VAL A 46 -42.27 -12.74 -22.66
CA VAL A 46 -41.38 -12.12 -23.66
C VAL A 46 -40.96 -10.72 -23.20
N GLU A 47 -41.88 -9.96 -22.60
CA GLU A 47 -41.61 -8.64 -22.02
C GLU A 47 -40.64 -8.68 -20.84
N GLU A 48 -40.76 -9.65 -19.93
CA GLU A 48 -39.84 -9.80 -18.80
C GLU A 48 -38.44 -10.21 -19.24
N ALA A 49 -38.34 -11.10 -20.24
CA ALA A 49 -37.06 -11.51 -20.81
C ALA A 49 -36.35 -10.34 -21.52
N LEU A 50 -37.11 -9.51 -22.25
CA LEU A 50 -36.56 -8.33 -22.92
C LEU A 50 -36.05 -7.28 -21.92
N ARG A 51 -36.81 -7.00 -20.85
CA ARG A 51 -36.37 -6.07 -19.80
C ARG A 51 -35.08 -6.53 -19.13
N HIS A 52 -35.00 -7.79 -18.71
CA HIS A 52 -33.77 -8.32 -18.10
C HIS A 52 -32.57 -8.27 -19.03
N ARG A 53 -32.78 -8.50 -20.34
CA ARG A 53 -31.70 -8.36 -21.33
C ARG A 53 -31.21 -6.92 -21.42
N GLN A 54 -32.12 -5.95 -21.43
CA GLN A 54 -31.76 -4.53 -21.46
C GLN A 54 -30.99 -4.11 -20.19
N GLU A 55 -31.46 -4.50 -19.01
CA GLU A 55 -30.79 -4.22 -17.73
C GLU A 55 -29.39 -4.85 -17.66
N TYR A 56 -29.23 -6.08 -18.19
CA TYR A 56 -27.94 -6.74 -18.29
C TYR A 56 -26.99 -6.00 -19.23
N ASP A 57 -27.47 -5.66 -20.43
CA ASP A 57 -26.66 -4.95 -21.42
C ASP A 57 -26.19 -3.59 -20.86
N GLU A 58 -27.04 -2.89 -20.12
CA GLU A 58 -26.71 -1.64 -19.43
C GLU A 58 -25.65 -1.85 -18.33
N MET A 59 -25.82 -2.88 -17.49
CA MET A 59 -24.85 -3.22 -16.44
C MET A 59 -23.47 -3.56 -17.01
N VAL A 60 -23.42 -4.35 -18.07
CA VAL A 60 -22.16 -4.71 -18.74
C VAL A 60 -21.52 -3.48 -19.38
N ALA A 61 -22.32 -2.60 -20.00
CA ALA A 61 -21.81 -1.35 -20.57
C ALA A 61 -21.22 -0.43 -19.47
N GLU A 62 -21.88 -0.32 -18.33
CA GLU A 62 -21.40 0.48 -17.21
C GLU A 62 -20.12 -0.11 -16.61
N ALA A 63 -20.07 -1.43 -16.40
CA ALA A 63 -18.90 -2.13 -15.88
C ALA A 63 -17.68 -1.95 -16.80
N LYS A 64 -17.86 -2.15 -18.13
CA LYS A 64 -16.81 -1.90 -19.13
C LYS A 64 -16.33 -0.45 -19.11
N LYS A 65 -17.25 0.52 -19.02
CA LYS A 65 -16.91 1.95 -18.95
C LYS A 65 -16.08 2.27 -17.70
N ARG A 66 -16.46 1.69 -16.55
CA ARG A 66 -15.73 1.86 -15.27
C ARG A 66 -14.33 1.26 -15.36
N GLU A 67 -14.21 0.05 -15.89
CA GLU A 67 -12.94 -0.64 -16.07
C GLU A 67 -11.98 0.13 -16.98
N ILE A 68 -12.47 0.62 -18.14
CA ILE A 68 -11.69 1.45 -19.05
C ILE A 68 -11.19 2.72 -18.34
N LYS A 69 -12.06 3.40 -17.59
CA LYS A 69 -11.69 4.63 -16.85
C LYS A 69 -10.63 4.34 -15.79
N GLU A 70 -10.76 3.25 -15.04
CA GLU A 70 -9.77 2.82 -14.05
C GLU A 70 -8.43 2.44 -14.68
N ALA A 71 -8.46 1.69 -15.78
CA ALA A 71 -7.25 1.31 -16.52
C ALA A 71 -6.49 2.57 -17.02
N HIS A 72 -7.21 3.56 -17.55
CA HIS A 72 -6.61 4.84 -17.96
C HIS A 72 -6.01 5.60 -16.78
N LYS A 73 -6.71 5.67 -15.63
CA LYS A 73 -6.21 6.31 -14.41
C LYS A 73 -4.96 5.62 -13.88
N ARG A 74 -4.97 4.28 -13.80
CA ARG A 74 -3.82 3.46 -13.39
C ARG A 74 -2.62 3.69 -14.32
N LYS A 75 -2.84 3.69 -15.65
CA LYS A 75 -1.80 3.97 -16.64
C LYS A 75 -1.24 5.39 -16.55
N LYS A 76 -2.03 6.39 -16.14
CA LYS A 76 -1.55 7.76 -15.91
C LYS A 76 -0.66 7.83 -14.66
N ILE A 77 -1.12 7.29 -13.54
CA ILE A 77 -0.35 7.24 -12.28
C ILE A 77 0.98 6.51 -12.49
N MET A 78 0.97 5.38 -13.18
CA MET A 78 2.18 4.61 -13.49
C MET A 78 3.20 5.42 -14.29
N ARG A 79 2.74 6.16 -15.31
CA ARG A 79 3.61 7.03 -16.13
C ARG A 79 4.19 8.18 -15.31
N GLU A 80 3.40 8.78 -14.44
CA GLU A 80 3.87 9.86 -13.54
C GLU A 80 4.92 9.34 -12.56
N ARG A 81 4.70 8.15 -11.96
CA ARG A 81 5.69 7.50 -11.09
C ARG A 81 6.99 7.20 -11.81
N PHE A 82 6.91 6.59 -13.00
CA PHE A 82 8.09 6.29 -13.79
C PHE A 82 8.91 7.55 -14.13
N LYS A 83 8.24 8.64 -14.51
CA LYS A 83 8.89 9.93 -14.75
C LYS A 83 9.56 10.49 -13.48
N GLN A 84 8.92 10.35 -12.32
CA GLN A 84 9.51 10.76 -11.05
C GLN A 84 10.75 9.93 -10.69
N GLU A 85 10.71 8.61 -10.91
CA GLU A 85 11.85 7.72 -10.69
C GLU A 85 13.03 8.08 -11.58
N ASP A 86 12.79 8.35 -12.86
CA ASP A 86 13.82 8.78 -13.82
C ASP A 86 14.44 10.13 -13.42
N ASN A 87 13.61 11.09 -12.98
CA ASN A 87 14.08 12.36 -12.45
C ASN A 87 14.95 12.17 -11.19
N ILE A 88 14.55 11.28 -10.27
CA ILE A 88 15.31 10.97 -9.05
C ILE A 88 16.65 10.34 -9.41
N ALA A 89 16.67 9.38 -10.34
CA ALA A 89 17.89 8.71 -10.79
C ALA A 89 18.86 9.71 -11.45
N SER A 90 18.34 10.55 -12.35
CA SER A 90 19.12 11.58 -13.03
C SER A 90 19.70 12.61 -12.05
N ALA A 91 18.89 13.10 -11.12
CA ALA A 91 19.35 14.01 -10.07
C ALA A 91 20.40 13.35 -9.17
N MET A 92 20.24 12.07 -8.83
CA MET A 92 21.19 11.33 -8.01
C MET A 92 22.59 11.33 -8.62
N VAL A 93 22.71 11.09 -9.93
CA VAL A 93 24.00 11.11 -10.64
C VAL A 93 24.69 12.46 -10.49
N ILE A 94 23.96 13.56 -10.68
CA ILE A 94 24.49 14.93 -10.53
C ILE A 94 24.93 15.18 -9.08
N TRP A 95 24.10 14.77 -8.11
CA TRP A 95 24.40 14.95 -6.69
C TRP A 95 25.68 14.20 -6.27
N VAL A 96 25.81 12.94 -6.68
CA VAL A 96 26.93 12.08 -6.29
C VAL A 96 28.22 12.47 -7.02
N ASN A 97 28.16 12.75 -8.32
CA ASN A 97 29.36 12.93 -9.13
C ASN A 97 29.82 14.39 -9.24
N GLU A 98 28.92 15.37 -9.12
CA GLU A 98 29.25 16.78 -9.34
C GLU A 98 29.16 17.62 -8.06
N ILE A 99 28.06 17.50 -7.31
CA ILE A 99 27.76 18.44 -6.22
C ILE A 99 28.47 18.04 -4.92
N LEU A 100 28.28 16.81 -4.45
CA LEU A 100 28.84 16.35 -3.18
C LEU A 100 30.38 16.42 -3.13
N PRO A 101 31.14 16.06 -4.19
CA PRO A 101 32.59 16.18 -4.17
C PRO A 101 33.10 17.62 -4.03
N ASN A 102 32.34 18.59 -4.52
CA ASN A 102 32.70 20.01 -4.52
C ASN A 102 31.71 20.86 -3.72
N TRP A 103 31.22 20.32 -2.60
CA TRP A 103 30.09 20.86 -1.85
C TRP A 103 30.19 22.36 -1.55
N GLU A 104 31.31 22.83 -1.01
CA GLU A 104 31.48 24.23 -0.60
C GLU A 104 31.37 25.22 -1.77
N GLY A 105 31.93 24.86 -2.93
CA GLY A 105 31.84 25.68 -4.14
C GLY A 105 30.46 25.59 -4.83
N MET A 106 29.79 24.45 -4.71
CA MET A 106 28.58 24.16 -5.48
C MET A 106 27.29 24.55 -4.76
N ARG A 107 27.25 24.47 -3.42
CA ARG A 107 26.01 24.62 -2.62
C ARG A 107 25.30 25.96 -2.81
N ALA A 108 26.06 27.04 -3.09
CA ALA A 108 25.52 28.39 -3.26
C ALA A 108 25.07 28.71 -4.70
N THR A 109 25.37 27.82 -5.66
CA THR A 109 25.04 28.08 -7.07
C THR A 109 23.53 28.03 -7.32
N ARG A 110 23.05 28.83 -8.28
CA ARG A 110 21.63 28.83 -8.68
C ARG A 110 21.15 27.44 -9.12
N ARG A 111 21.97 26.76 -9.94
CA ARG A 111 21.70 25.41 -10.46
C ARG A 111 21.41 24.40 -9.34
N VAL A 112 22.25 24.37 -8.30
CA VAL A 112 22.07 23.43 -7.18
C VAL A 112 20.86 23.78 -6.33
N ARG A 113 20.57 25.07 -6.12
CA ARG A 113 19.34 25.49 -5.40
C ARG A 113 18.07 25.10 -6.15
N GLU A 114 18.03 25.30 -7.46
CA GLU A 114 16.90 24.87 -8.31
C GLU A 114 16.73 23.34 -8.27
N LEU A 115 17.84 22.58 -8.34
CA LEU A 115 17.80 21.12 -8.24
C LEU A 115 17.32 20.65 -6.87
N TRP A 116 17.79 21.27 -5.78
CA TRP A 116 17.32 20.98 -4.43
C TRP A 116 15.82 21.26 -4.31
N TRP A 117 15.33 22.39 -4.86
CA TRP A 117 13.93 22.78 -4.78
C TRP A 117 12.97 21.75 -5.39
N GLN A 118 13.45 20.96 -6.36
CA GLN A 118 12.71 19.83 -6.93
C GLN A 118 12.66 18.60 -6.01
N GLY A 119 13.46 18.58 -4.95
CA GLY A 119 13.57 17.52 -3.96
C GLY A 119 14.89 16.75 -4.06
N LEU A 120 15.42 16.36 -2.89
CA LEU A 120 16.64 15.56 -2.82
C LEU A 120 16.36 14.07 -3.04
N PRO A 121 17.18 13.36 -3.86
CA PRO A 121 17.14 11.91 -3.96
C PRO A 121 17.29 11.26 -2.59
N PRO A 122 16.48 10.23 -2.23
CA PRO A 122 16.51 9.64 -0.89
C PRO A 122 17.89 9.17 -0.43
N SER A 123 18.69 8.60 -1.34
CA SER A 123 20.02 8.05 -1.05
C SER A 123 21.04 9.11 -0.62
N VAL A 124 20.91 10.36 -1.07
CA VAL A 124 21.87 11.43 -0.76
C VAL A 124 21.42 12.32 0.39
N ARG A 125 20.14 12.24 0.81
CA ARG A 125 19.56 13.12 1.85
C ARG A 125 20.40 13.15 3.12
N GLY A 126 20.79 11.99 3.65
CA GLY A 126 21.58 11.93 4.89
C GLY A 126 22.90 12.70 4.78
N LYS A 127 23.61 12.58 3.64
CA LYS A 127 24.88 13.27 3.42
C LYS A 127 24.67 14.77 3.19
N VAL A 128 23.70 15.15 2.37
CA VAL A 128 23.41 16.56 2.08
C VAL A 128 22.91 17.29 3.32
N TRP A 129 22.01 16.68 4.10
CA TRP A 129 21.50 17.29 5.34
C TRP A 129 22.57 17.42 6.41
N SER A 130 23.42 16.41 6.61
CA SER A 130 24.53 16.53 7.56
C SER A 130 25.49 17.66 7.19
N LEU A 131 25.81 17.83 5.90
CA LEU A 131 26.63 18.96 5.43
C LEU A 131 25.93 20.31 5.53
N ALA A 132 24.61 20.37 5.30
CA ALA A 132 23.84 21.61 5.32
C ALA A 132 23.54 22.11 6.74
N VAL A 133 23.23 21.19 7.65
CA VAL A 133 23.03 21.49 9.08
C VAL A 133 24.37 21.80 9.76
N GLY A 134 25.44 21.09 9.37
CA GLY A 134 26.76 21.25 9.98
C GLY A 134 26.85 20.64 11.38
N ASN A 135 27.95 20.94 12.08
CA ASN A 135 28.21 20.49 13.45
C ASN A 135 28.97 21.56 14.25
N GLU A 136 28.41 22.77 14.34
CA GLU A 136 29.02 23.90 15.05
C GLU A 136 29.20 23.61 16.56
N LEU A 137 28.36 22.73 17.11
CA LEU A 137 28.44 22.27 18.49
C LEU A 137 29.55 21.24 18.73
N ASN A 138 30.26 20.80 17.68
CA ASN A 138 31.32 19.79 17.73
C ASN A 138 30.89 18.50 18.47
N ILE A 139 29.66 18.05 18.22
CA ILE A 139 29.15 16.80 18.80
C ILE A 139 29.92 15.63 18.17
N THR A 140 30.51 14.78 19.02
CA THR A 140 31.22 13.57 18.60
C THR A 140 30.42 12.31 18.97
N PRO A 141 30.69 11.15 18.33
CA PRO A 141 30.07 9.89 18.71
C PRO A 141 30.27 9.53 20.20
N GLU A 142 31.45 9.81 20.74
CA GLU A 142 31.77 9.56 22.15
C GLU A 142 30.90 10.43 23.07
N LEU A 143 30.74 11.71 22.73
CA LEU A 143 29.91 12.62 23.50
C LEU A 143 28.43 12.21 23.46
N TYR A 144 27.94 11.76 22.29
CA TYR A 144 26.60 11.20 22.15
C TYR A 144 26.40 9.98 23.08
N GLU A 145 27.33 9.02 23.08
CA GLU A 145 27.21 7.82 23.91
C GLU A 145 27.26 8.12 25.40
N ILE A 146 28.07 9.10 25.83
CA ILE A 146 28.09 9.58 27.22
C ILE A 146 26.71 10.12 27.62
N PHE A 147 26.12 11.00 26.80
CA PHE A 147 24.80 11.56 27.11
C PHE A 147 23.68 10.53 27.02
N LEU A 148 23.76 9.59 26.07
CA LEU A 148 22.82 8.49 25.96
C LEU A 148 22.85 7.59 27.20
N SER A 149 24.05 7.27 27.70
CA SER A 149 24.23 6.46 28.91
C SER A 149 23.63 7.15 30.13
N ARG A 150 23.89 8.45 30.30
CA ARG A 150 23.29 9.26 31.38
C ARG A 150 21.76 9.30 31.28
N ALA A 151 21.22 9.46 30.08
CA ALA A 151 19.78 9.44 29.87
C ALA A 151 19.15 8.07 30.20
N LYS A 152 19.83 6.96 29.84
CA LYS A 152 19.40 5.59 30.16
C LYS A 152 19.46 5.28 31.65
N GLU A 153 20.53 5.66 32.33
CA GLU A 153 20.65 5.50 33.79
C GLU A 153 19.53 6.23 34.51
N ARG A 154 19.30 7.48 34.13
CA ARG A 154 18.21 8.29 34.67
C ARG A 154 16.82 7.71 34.40
N TRP A 155 16.61 7.08 33.24
CA TRP A 155 15.37 6.33 32.98
C TRP A 155 15.20 5.21 34.00
N LYS A 156 16.23 4.38 34.21
CA LYS A 156 16.14 3.21 35.10
C LYS A 156 15.87 3.62 36.55
N SER A 157 16.60 4.60 37.08
CA SER A 157 16.38 5.10 38.43
C SER A 157 14.94 5.58 38.63
N PHE A 158 14.34 6.21 37.61
CA PHE A 158 12.95 6.64 37.65
C PHE A 158 11.95 5.48 37.77
N SER A 159 12.21 4.36 37.09
CA SER A 159 11.35 3.17 37.16
C SER A 159 11.48 2.40 38.48
N GLU A 160 12.61 2.51 39.18
CA GLU A 160 12.87 1.83 40.46
C GLU A 160 12.35 2.65 41.65
N THR A 161 12.39 3.99 41.58
CA THR A 161 11.88 4.87 42.66
C THR A 161 10.36 4.97 42.75
N SER A 162 9.60 4.39 41.80
CA SER A 162 8.13 4.32 41.90
C SER A 162 7.63 3.25 42.90
N SER A 163 8.52 2.48 43.55
CA SER A 163 8.13 1.36 44.41
C SER A 163 8.35 1.55 45.91
N GLU A 164 9.23 2.42 46.41
CA GLU A 164 9.44 2.59 47.87
C GLU A 164 9.84 4.04 48.24
N ASN A 165 9.27 4.55 49.34
CA ASN A 165 9.29 5.96 49.79
C ASN A 165 10.65 6.47 50.34
N ASP A 166 10.70 7.81 50.51
CA ASP A 166 11.56 8.66 51.36
C ASP A 166 12.95 9.06 50.85
N VAL A 167 13.10 10.31 50.36
CA VAL A 167 14.03 11.36 50.89
C VAL A 167 13.57 12.76 50.42
N GLU A 168 13.25 13.63 51.37
CA GLU A 168 12.91 15.04 51.18
C GLU A 168 14.18 15.90 50.97
N ASP A 169 14.53 16.27 49.73
CA ASP A 169 15.21 17.56 49.41
C ASP A 169 15.33 17.91 47.89
N ALA A 170 14.67 17.17 46.98
CA ALA A 170 14.77 17.44 45.54
C ALA A 170 13.43 17.36 44.77
N SER A 171 12.31 17.48 45.49
CA SER A 171 10.96 17.22 44.96
C SER A 171 10.54 18.17 43.83
N ALA A 172 11.06 19.40 43.83
CA ALA A 172 10.80 20.38 42.77
C ALA A 172 11.43 20.00 41.41
N SER A 173 12.35 19.02 41.34
CA SER A 173 12.99 18.63 40.08
C SER A 173 12.50 17.30 39.52
N VAL A 174 12.04 16.35 40.32
CA VAL A 174 11.73 14.97 39.84
C VAL A 174 10.44 14.93 39.04
N ALA A 175 9.40 15.66 39.47
CA ALA A 175 8.09 15.71 38.80
C ALA A 175 8.15 16.38 37.42
N ASP A 176 8.86 17.51 37.28
CA ASP A 176 9.06 18.18 35.98
C ASP A 176 9.83 17.29 34.99
N ARG A 177 10.68 16.41 35.50
CA ARG A 177 11.50 15.48 34.72
C ARG A 177 10.69 14.23 34.30
N GLU A 178 9.83 13.71 35.17
CA GLU A 178 8.83 12.68 34.83
C GLU A 178 7.89 13.19 33.74
N ALA A 179 7.37 14.40 33.91
CA ALA A 179 6.51 15.05 32.93
C ALA A 179 7.21 15.18 31.57
N SER A 180 8.49 15.54 31.55
CA SER A 180 9.28 15.58 30.31
C SER A 180 9.37 14.21 29.61
N LEU A 181 9.51 13.11 30.35
CA LEU A 181 9.56 11.76 29.78
C LEU A 181 8.20 11.28 29.26
N GLU A 182 7.13 11.51 30.02
CA GLU A 182 5.78 11.15 29.57
C GLU A 182 5.36 11.96 28.33
N LEU A 183 5.76 13.23 28.24
CA LEU A 183 5.58 14.03 27.03
C LEU A 183 6.36 13.47 25.84
N ILE A 184 7.61 13.04 26.02
CA ILE A 184 8.40 12.39 24.96
C ILE A 184 7.72 11.09 24.49
N LYS A 185 7.27 10.24 25.42
CA LYS A 185 6.56 8.99 25.08
C LYS A 185 5.26 9.28 24.31
N LEU A 186 4.50 10.27 24.75
CA LEU A 186 3.28 10.72 24.09
C LEU A 186 3.58 11.19 22.66
N ASP A 187 4.59 12.02 22.47
CA ASP A 187 4.99 12.52 21.15
C ASP A 187 5.44 11.40 20.22
N ILE A 188 6.24 10.45 20.70
CA ILE A 188 6.63 9.27 19.91
C ILE A 188 5.39 8.47 19.47
N SER A 189 4.41 8.28 20.36
CA SER A 189 3.20 7.48 20.05
C SER A 189 2.37 8.06 18.89
N ARG A 190 2.35 9.39 18.75
CA ARG A 190 1.60 10.11 17.70
C ARG A 190 2.45 10.56 16.51
N THR A 191 3.75 10.28 16.50
CA THR A 191 4.66 10.67 15.42
C THR A 191 4.54 9.72 14.23
N PHE A 192 3.90 10.18 13.15
CA PHE A 192 3.70 9.43 11.90
C PHE A 192 3.16 7.99 12.10
N PRO A 193 2.00 7.81 12.76
CA PRO A 193 1.51 6.49 13.15
C PRO A 193 1.21 5.57 11.97
N SER A 194 0.91 6.13 10.79
CA SER A 194 0.69 5.35 9.55
C SER A 194 1.95 4.71 8.99
N LEU A 195 3.15 5.10 9.45
CA LEU A 195 4.41 4.51 9.00
C LEU A 195 4.82 3.29 9.82
N TYR A 196 4.30 3.13 11.04
CA TYR A 196 4.56 1.98 11.93
C TYR A 196 6.05 1.69 12.23
N ILE A 197 6.94 2.69 12.07
CA ILE A 197 8.38 2.54 12.30
C ILE A 197 8.88 3.20 13.60
N PHE A 198 8.11 4.13 14.17
CA PHE A 198 8.55 4.92 15.34
C PHE A 198 7.89 4.46 16.64
N GLN A 199 6.76 3.74 16.56
CA GLN A 199 6.04 3.23 17.72
C GLN A 199 6.64 1.92 18.22
N LYS A 200 6.44 1.63 19.52
CA LYS A 200 6.89 0.37 20.13
C LYS A 200 6.14 -0.81 19.50
N VAL A 201 6.88 -1.70 18.84
CA VAL A 201 6.33 -2.94 18.28
C VAL A 201 5.93 -3.84 19.45
N ARG A 202 4.63 -4.11 19.61
CA ARG A 202 4.17 -5.18 20.49
C ARG A 202 4.34 -6.49 19.72
N VAL A 203 5.41 -7.22 20.02
CA VAL A 203 5.52 -8.62 19.60
C VAL A 203 4.49 -9.38 20.43
N LEU A 204 3.51 -10.00 19.76
CA LEU A 204 2.53 -10.90 20.38
C LEU A 204 3.18 -12.24 20.73
#